data_AF-A0A7X9HKQ1-F1
#
_entry.id   AF-A0A7X9HKQ1-F1
#
_cell.length_a   1.000
_cell.length_b   1.000
_cell.length_c   1.000
_cell.angle_alpha   90.00
_cell.angle_beta   90.00
_cell.angle_gamma   90.00
#
_symmetry.space_group_name_H-M   'P 1'
#
loop_
_entity.id
_entity.type
_entity.pdbx_description
1 polymer ?
#
loop_
_entity_poly.entity_id
_entity_poly.type
_entity_poly.pdbx_seq_one_letter_code
_entity_poly.pdbx_strand_id
1 'polypeptide(L)'
;MGRKLLWVAGLLVVAGITALVLERLAGPSTEAPAPPASAPAAAPEYPPEFQPPAPAADAGPSSEIAPPEPPPEAPVPEPPLQPLAPRTPSKGSRPVGASSEAELVPVYAVRDTTPPPLMVLSPADRSYFLDTEVKFRVRSEAGAVVRVNGAALAEAGAELFEGAVRLAFGEREVIVEAEDGVGNRREVKLRLTCVDPSRIRGVRERFAALLSQLDELRALALELDRRAEDLLARQRDTPAESISALEGELRTIRSERRELQREIEADLAAIDQLLRRPAP
;
A
#
# COMPACT_ATOMS: atom_id res chain seq x y z
N MET A 1 -52.17 26.68 -5.75
CA MET A 1 -51.57 25.93 -6.88
C MET A 1 -50.20 26.45 -7.36
N GLY A 2 -49.70 27.62 -6.93
CA GLY A 2 -48.46 28.21 -7.50
C GLY A 2 -47.10 27.59 -7.11
N ARG A 3 -46.98 26.85 -5.99
CA ARG A 3 -45.67 26.31 -5.55
C ARG A 3 -45.20 25.06 -6.30
N LYS A 4 -46.10 24.31 -6.95
CA LYS A 4 -45.75 23.12 -7.74
C LYS A 4 -45.19 23.50 -9.12
N LEU A 5 -45.64 24.62 -9.71
CA LEU A 5 -45.10 25.12 -10.98
C LEU A 5 -43.65 25.61 -10.86
N LEU A 6 -43.28 26.21 -9.72
CA LEU A 6 -41.94 26.74 -9.52
C LEU A 6 -40.87 25.63 -9.43
N TRP A 7 -41.25 24.46 -8.91
CA TRP A 7 -40.35 23.31 -8.76
C TRP A 7 -40.08 22.61 -10.11
N VAL A 8 -41.09 22.52 -10.97
CA VAL A 8 -40.95 21.92 -12.31
C VAL A 8 -40.12 22.82 -13.24
N ALA A 9 -40.29 24.15 -13.13
CA ALA A 9 -39.48 25.10 -13.88
C ALA A 9 -37.99 25.03 -13.49
N GLY A 10 -37.69 24.88 -12.19
CA GLY A 10 -36.31 24.72 -11.71
C GLY A 10 -35.64 23.44 -12.24
N LEU A 11 -36.39 22.34 -12.32
CA LEU A 11 -35.86 21.05 -12.78
C LEU A 11 -35.58 21.03 -14.29
N LEU A 12 -36.40 21.73 -15.08
CA LEU A 12 -36.19 21.91 -16.52
C LEU A 12 -34.97 22.79 -16.83
N VAL A 13 -34.70 23.82 -16.02
CA VAL A 13 -33.51 24.67 -16.18
C VAL A 13 -32.22 23.88 -15.88
N VAL A 14 -32.22 23.04 -14.84
CA VAL A 14 -31.06 22.20 -14.52
C VAL A 14 -30.82 21.16 -15.61
N ALA A 15 -31.86 20.49 -16.11
CA ALA A 15 -31.75 19.52 -17.19
C ALA A 15 -31.28 20.14 -18.53
N GLY A 16 -31.73 21.35 -18.84
CA GLY A 16 -31.28 22.09 -20.03
C GLY A 16 -29.81 22.50 -19.95
N ILE A 17 -29.33 22.89 -18.76
CA ILE A 17 -27.92 23.27 -18.56
C ILE A 17 -27.01 22.04 -18.62
N THR A 18 -27.42 20.87 -18.12
CA THR A 18 -26.61 19.64 -18.28
C THR A 18 -26.51 19.19 -19.73
N ALA A 19 -27.58 19.31 -20.52
CA ALA A 19 -27.54 18.99 -21.95
C ALA A 19 -26.59 19.92 -22.72
N LEU A 20 -26.65 21.23 -22.45
CA LEU A 20 -25.79 22.23 -23.11
C LEU A 20 -24.30 22.09 -22.75
N VAL A 21 -23.99 21.59 -21.55
CA VAL A 21 -22.60 21.35 -21.11
C VAL A 21 -22.05 20.04 -21.68
N LEU A 22 -22.87 18.99 -21.83
CA LEU A 22 -22.44 17.76 -22.50
C LEU A 22 -22.18 17.97 -24.00
N GLU A 23 -23.02 18.77 -24.67
CA GLU A 23 -22.86 19.06 -26.11
C GLU A 23 -21.61 19.91 -26.40
N ARG A 24 -21.13 20.68 -25.43
CA ARG A 24 -19.89 21.47 -25.56
C ARG A 24 -18.61 20.72 -25.17
N LEU A 25 -18.73 19.60 -24.45
CA LEU A 25 -17.61 18.69 -24.14
C LEU A 25 -17.40 17.65 -25.26
N ALA A 26 -18.42 17.36 -26.05
CA ALA A 26 -18.32 16.63 -27.30
C ALA A 26 -17.80 17.55 -28.41
N GLY A 27 -16.52 17.91 -28.37
CA GLY A 27 -15.85 18.61 -29.48
C GLY A 27 -15.96 17.82 -30.80
N PRO A 28 -15.70 18.45 -31.95
CA PRO A 28 -15.79 17.79 -33.25
C PRO A 28 -14.82 16.61 -33.29
N SER A 29 -15.40 15.40 -33.37
CA SER A 29 -14.68 14.15 -33.55
C SER A 29 -13.76 14.27 -34.74
N THR A 30 -12.47 14.48 -34.46
CA THR A 30 -11.43 14.29 -35.45
C THR A 30 -11.33 12.79 -35.63
N GLU A 31 -11.77 12.31 -36.78
CA GLU A 31 -11.75 10.93 -37.22
C GLU A 31 -10.32 10.39 -37.15
N ALA A 32 -10.00 9.73 -36.03
CA ALA A 32 -8.74 9.02 -35.85
C ALA A 32 -8.79 7.74 -36.71
N PRO A 33 -7.73 7.43 -37.48
CA PRO A 33 -7.69 6.24 -38.31
C PRO A 33 -7.82 4.98 -37.46
N ALA A 34 -8.63 4.04 -37.95
CA ALA A 34 -8.95 2.78 -37.30
C ALA A 34 -7.66 2.05 -36.85
N PRO A 35 -7.58 1.57 -35.60
CA PRO A 35 -6.48 0.74 -35.17
C PRO A 35 -6.48 -0.58 -35.96
N PRO A 36 -5.31 -1.09 -36.39
CA PRO A 36 -5.23 -2.39 -37.04
C PRO A 36 -5.73 -3.47 -36.08
N ALA A 37 -6.50 -4.42 -36.63
CA ALA A 37 -7.05 -5.55 -35.90
C ALA A 37 -5.94 -6.26 -35.09
N SER A 38 -6.15 -6.34 -33.78
CA SER A 38 -5.27 -7.06 -32.86
C SER A 38 -5.21 -8.53 -33.26
N ALA A 39 -4.09 -8.93 -33.85
CA ALA A 39 -3.72 -10.34 -33.96
C ALA A 39 -3.54 -10.93 -32.54
N PRO A 40 -3.87 -12.22 -32.32
CA PRO A 40 -3.65 -12.86 -31.04
C PRO A 40 -2.16 -12.82 -30.71
N ALA A 41 -1.82 -12.18 -29.58
CA ALA A 41 -0.47 -12.09 -29.07
C ALA A 41 0.08 -13.51 -28.84
N ALA A 42 1.12 -13.87 -29.60
CA ALA A 42 1.92 -15.05 -29.33
C ALA A 42 2.49 -14.95 -27.90
N ALA A 43 2.38 -16.05 -27.15
CA ALA A 43 2.95 -16.16 -25.82
C ALA A 43 4.47 -15.84 -25.87
N PRO A 44 5.02 -15.13 -24.87
CA PRO A 44 6.45 -14.84 -24.83
C PRO A 44 7.23 -16.15 -24.69
N GLU A 45 8.05 -16.46 -25.69
CA GLU A 45 9.10 -17.49 -25.57
C GLU A 45 10.15 -16.99 -24.58
N TYR A 46 10.15 -17.54 -23.37
CA TYR A 46 11.20 -17.31 -22.39
C TYR A 46 12.48 -18.08 -22.78
N PRO A 47 13.68 -17.50 -22.56
CA PRO A 47 14.94 -18.23 -22.70
C PRO A 47 14.93 -19.51 -21.86
N PRO A 48 15.56 -20.61 -22.33
CA PRO A 48 15.52 -21.92 -21.66
C PRO A 48 16.09 -21.91 -20.23
N GLU A 49 16.85 -20.89 -19.87
CA GLU A 49 17.43 -20.70 -18.53
C GLU A 49 16.40 -20.30 -17.45
N PHE A 50 15.23 -19.79 -17.86
CA PHE A 50 14.16 -19.34 -16.94
C PHE A 50 12.96 -20.29 -16.90
N GLN A 51 13.00 -21.41 -17.63
CA GLN A 51 11.97 -22.43 -17.48
C GLN A 51 12.20 -23.18 -16.17
N PRO A 52 11.23 -23.17 -15.24
CA PRO A 52 11.31 -24.01 -14.05
C PRO A 52 11.44 -25.48 -14.50
N PRO A 53 12.28 -26.29 -13.85
CA PRO A 53 12.39 -27.70 -14.19
C PRO A 53 11.01 -28.35 -14.11
N ALA A 54 10.63 -29.05 -15.17
CA ALA A 54 9.35 -29.75 -15.25
C ALA A 54 9.18 -30.65 -14.02
N PRO A 55 7.98 -30.68 -13.39
CA PRO A 55 7.73 -31.55 -12.25
C PRO A 55 7.90 -33.01 -12.71
N ALA A 56 8.90 -33.68 -12.16
CA ALA A 56 9.12 -35.10 -12.36
C ALA A 56 7.88 -35.86 -11.86
N ALA A 57 7.14 -36.44 -12.79
CA ALA A 57 6.07 -37.38 -12.50
C ALA A 57 6.70 -38.74 -12.19
N ASP A 58 7.10 -38.96 -10.93
CA ASP A 58 7.29 -40.30 -10.40
C ASP A 58 7.13 -40.30 -8.86
N ALA A 59 5.89 -40.44 -8.40
CA ALA A 59 5.58 -40.76 -7.02
C ALA A 59 5.41 -42.29 -6.91
N GLY A 60 6.54 -42.98 -6.84
CA GLY A 60 6.62 -44.36 -6.35
C GLY A 60 6.49 -44.41 -4.81
N PRO A 61 6.02 -45.54 -4.24
CA PRO A 61 5.62 -45.61 -2.83
C PRO A 61 6.80 -45.71 -1.86
N SER A 62 6.67 -44.97 -0.76
CA SER A 62 7.13 -45.26 0.61
C SER A 62 8.37 -46.13 0.77
N SER A 63 9.53 -45.49 0.96
CA SER A 63 10.68 -46.09 1.63
C SER A 63 10.67 -45.68 3.11
N GLU A 64 10.15 -46.60 3.92
CA GLU A 64 10.62 -47.02 5.24
C GLU A 64 11.80 -46.21 5.82
N ILE A 65 11.50 -45.33 6.77
CA ILE A 65 12.48 -44.58 7.56
C ILE A 65 13.08 -45.55 8.58
N ALA A 66 14.36 -45.89 8.40
CA ALA A 66 15.18 -46.54 9.40
C ALA A 66 15.32 -45.64 10.65
N PRO A 67 15.36 -46.21 11.87
CA PRO A 67 15.50 -45.43 13.10
C PRO A 67 16.86 -44.71 13.16
N PRO A 68 16.92 -43.51 13.76
CA PRO A 68 18.14 -42.71 13.82
C PRO A 68 19.20 -43.36 14.71
N GLU A 69 20.44 -43.38 14.20
CA GLU A 69 21.66 -43.72 14.95
C GLU A 69 21.80 -42.81 16.19
N PRO A 70 22.21 -43.37 17.34
CA PRO A 70 22.50 -42.57 18.53
C PRO A 70 23.76 -41.71 18.33
N PRO A 71 23.81 -40.50 18.92
CA PRO A 71 24.95 -39.60 18.81
C PRO A 71 26.22 -40.20 19.48
N PRO A 72 27.42 -39.89 18.97
CA PRO A 72 28.68 -40.36 19.55
C PRO A 72 28.88 -39.79 20.96
N GLU A 73 29.34 -40.67 21.86
CA GLU A 73 29.65 -40.42 23.27
C GLU A 73 30.56 -39.20 23.47
N ALA A 74 30.23 -38.41 24.49
CA ALA A 74 31.02 -37.27 24.94
C ALA A 74 32.44 -37.69 25.34
N PRO A 75 33.46 -36.86 25.07
CA PRO A 75 34.83 -37.12 25.54
C PRO A 75 34.88 -37.12 27.07
N VAL A 76 35.47 -38.20 27.59
CA VAL A 76 35.79 -38.43 29.00
C VAL A 76 36.58 -37.25 29.58
N PRO A 77 36.22 -36.69 30.75
CA PRO A 77 37.00 -35.64 31.39
C PRO A 77 38.35 -36.20 31.88
N GLU A 78 39.44 -35.54 31.48
CA GLU A 78 40.80 -35.80 31.98
C GLU A 78 40.87 -35.65 33.51
N PRO A 79 41.62 -36.52 34.21
CA PRO A 79 41.77 -36.43 35.65
C PRO A 79 42.67 -35.24 36.06
N PRO A 80 42.41 -34.58 37.19
CA PRO A 80 43.20 -33.44 37.64
C PRO A 80 44.64 -33.86 38.00
N LEU A 81 45.61 -33.07 37.53
CA LEU A 81 47.03 -33.18 37.86
C LEU A 81 47.24 -33.15 39.38
N GLN A 82 47.83 -34.22 39.92
CA GLN A 82 48.25 -34.28 41.32
C GLN A 82 49.46 -33.35 41.56
N PRO A 83 49.54 -32.65 42.71
CA PRO A 83 50.69 -31.83 43.05
C PRO A 83 51.90 -32.72 43.42
N LEU A 84 53.01 -32.53 42.70
CA LEU A 84 54.30 -33.13 43.03
C LEU A 84 54.82 -32.60 44.38
N ALA A 85 54.98 -33.50 45.34
CA ALA A 85 55.63 -33.24 46.61
C ALA A 85 57.14 -32.91 46.45
N PRO A 86 57.72 -32.10 47.35
CA PRO A 86 59.09 -31.62 47.25
C PRO A 86 60.11 -32.74 47.56
N ARG A 87 61.05 -32.96 46.63
CA ARG A 87 62.28 -33.72 46.88
C ARG A 87 63.45 -32.77 47.09
N THR A 88 63.84 -32.57 48.35
CA THR A 88 65.27 -32.42 48.71
C THR A 88 65.89 -33.82 48.74
N PRO A 89 67.19 -34.07 48.43
CA PRO A 89 68.32 -33.26 48.88
C PRO A 89 69.51 -33.15 47.88
N SER A 90 70.42 -32.21 48.13
CA SER A 90 71.80 -32.53 48.51
C SER A 90 72.75 -31.35 48.29
N LYS A 91 73.77 -31.36 49.13
CA LYS A 91 74.79 -30.36 49.39
C LYS A 91 75.97 -30.66 48.48
N GLY A 92 76.45 -29.67 47.71
CA GLY A 92 77.63 -29.87 46.86
C GLY A 92 78.14 -28.58 46.22
N SER A 93 79.22 -28.04 46.81
CA SER A 93 80.28 -27.22 46.22
C SER A 93 79.97 -26.10 45.23
N ARG A 94 80.35 -24.86 45.63
CA ARG A 94 80.72 -23.77 44.72
C ARG A 94 81.92 -24.20 43.86
N PRO A 95 82.03 -23.64 42.64
CA PRO A 95 83.03 -22.59 42.48
C PRO A 95 82.45 -21.29 41.92
N VAL A 96 83.16 -20.22 42.22
CA VAL A 96 83.01 -18.85 41.74
C VAL A 96 83.31 -18.79 40.24
N GLY A 97 82.53 -17.99 39.50
CA GLY A 97 82.91 -17.49 38.18
C GLY A 97 81.99 -17.91 37.05
N ALA A 98 80.86 -17.23 36.90
CA ALA A 98 80.25 -17.00 35.59
C ALA A 98 79.45 -15.70 35.70
N SER A 99 79.87 -14.69 34.96
CA SER A 99 79.11 -13.47 34.72
C SER A 99 77.72 -13.87 34.24
N SER A 100 76.70 -13.62 35.07
CA SER A 100 75.32 -13.67 34.63
C SER A 100 75.08 -12.40 33.82
N GLU A 101 75.48 -12.42 32.55
CA GLU A 101 74.71 -11.69 31.55
C GLU A 101 73.34 -12.37 31.54
N ALA A 102 72.41 -11.80 32.32
CA ALA A 102 71.00 -12.10 32.16
C ALA A 102 70.65 -11.69 30.73
N GLU A 103 70.68 -12.67 29.82
CA GLU A 103 70.24 -12.53 28.45
C GLU A 103 68.76 -12.13 28.52
N LEU A 104 68.49 -10.83 28.46
CA LEU A 104 67.15 -10.29 28.39
C LEU A 104 66.58 -10.78 27.06
N VAL A 105 65.77 -11.84 27.10
CA VAL A 105 65.02 -12.30 25.94
C VAL A 105 64.00 -11.21 25.63
N PRO A 106 64.12 -10.49 24.49
CA PRO A 106 63.14 -9.49 24.16
C PRO A 106 61.82 -10.19 23.86
N VAL A 107 60.81 -9.91 24.69
CA VAL A 107 59.42 -10.31 24.42
C VAL A 107 58.81 -9.24 23.53
N TYR A 108 58.50 -9.59 22.29
CA TYR A 108 57.74 -8.73 21.39
C TYR A 108 56.27 -9.12 21.46
N ALA A 109 55.40 -8.16 21.76
CA ALA A 109 53.96 -8.31 21.62
C ALA A 109 53.49 -7.48 20.42
N VAL A 110 52.68 -8.08 19.55
CA VAL A 110 52.07 -7.37 18.42
C VAL A 110 50.74 -6.79 18.91
N ARG A 111 50.56 -5.48 18.73
CA ARG A 111 49.29 -4.81 19.04
C ARG A 111 48.22 -5.30 18.07
N ASP A 112 47.07 -5.69 18.59
CA ASP A 112 45.92 -5.99 17.75
C ASP A 112 45.42 -4.72 17.05
N THR A 113 45.17 -4.84 15.76
CA THR A 113 44.69 -3.76 14.88
C THR A 113 43.42 -4.15 14.13
N THR A 114 42.83 -5.30 14.46
CA THR A 114 41.66 -5.87 13.78
C THR A 114 40.39 -5.28 14.37
N PRO A 115 39.56 -4.56 13.59
CA PRO A 115 38.27 -4.08 14.08
C PRO A 115 37.30 -5.21 14.40
N PRO A 116 36.41 -5.03 15.39
CA PRO A 116 35.42 -6.04 15.74
C PRO A 116 34.44 -6.27 14.57
N PRO A 117 33.90 -7.49 14.41
CA PRO A 117 32.80 -7.73 13.48
C PRO A 117 31.59 -6.87 13.88
N LEU A 118 30.92 -6.28 12.90
CA LEU A 118 29.73 -5.45 13.14
C LEU A 118 28.65 -5.78 12.12
N MET A 119 27.52 -6.29 12.61
CA MET A 119 26.37 -6.64 11.78
C MET A 119 25.09 -6.14 12.43
N VAL A 120 24.38 -5.24 11.76
CA VAL A 120 23.07 -4.76 12.23
C VAL A 120 22.00 -5.76 11.78
N LEU A 121 21.29 -6.35 12.74
CA LEU A 121 20.22 -7.32 12.50
C LEU A 121 18.86 -6.63 12.34
N SER A 122 18.64 -5.56 13.10
CA SER A 122 17.47 -4.70 13.02
C SER A 122 17.80 -3.32 13.59
N PRO A 123 17.27 -2.23 13.03
CA PRO A 123 16.46 -2.16 11.81
C PRO A 123 17.29 -2.32 10.53
N ALA A 124 16.65 -2.71 9.43
CA ALA A 124 17.29 -2.74 8.11
C ALA A 124 17.52 -1.32 7.58
N ASP A 125 18.50 -1.13 6.70
CA ASP A 125 18.72 0.15 6.03
C ASP A 125 17.47 0.60 5.26
N ARG A 126 17.19 1.90 5.27
CA ARG A 126 16.02 2.55 4.64
C ARG A 126 14.66 2.13 5.21
N SER A 127 14.63 1.66 6.45
CA SER A 127 13.38 1.33 7.15
C SER A 127 12.58 2.58 7.53
N TYR A 128 11.25 2.41 7.61
CA TYR A 128 10.30 3.45 8.01
C TYR A 128 9.69 3.11 9.38
N PHE A 129 9.57 4.12 10.24
CA PHE A 129 8.97 4.01 11.58
C PHE A 129 7.90 5.06 11.78
N LEU A 130 6.86 4.72 12.54
CA LEU A 130 5.84 5.67 12.99
C LEU A 130 6.18 6.24 14.37
N ASP A 131 7.00 5.52 15.13
CA ASP A 131 7.44 5.92 16.47
C ASP A 131 8.85 6.51 16.42
N THR A 132 9.13 7.38 17.39
CA THR A 132 10.47 7.94 17.59
C THR A 132 11.41 6.98 18.31
N GLU A 133 10.88 5.98 19.02
CA GLU A 133 11.69 5.00 19.75
C GLU A 133 11.94 3.78 18.86
N VAL A 134 13.17 3.63 18.37
CA VAL A 134 13.55 2.55 17.46
C VAL A 134 14.43 1.55 18.20
N LYS A 135 14.05 0.28 18.16
CA LYS A 135 14.82 -0.83 18.76
C LYS A 135 15.91 -1.29 17.79
N PHE A 136 17.14 -1.26 18.28
CA PHE A 136 18.31 -1.78 17.58
C PHE A 136 18.65 -3.16 18.12
N ARG A 137 19.03 -4.04 17.20
CA ARG A 137 19.57 -5.36 17.45
C ARG A 137 20.81 -5.50 16.59
N VAL A 138 21.97 -5.64 17.24
CA VAL A 138 23.28 -5.62 16.59
C VAL A 138 24.07 -6.83 17.06
N ARG A 139 24.81 -7.46 16.15
CA ARG A 139 25.74 -8.52 16.45
C ARG A 139 27.17 -7.99 16.35
N SER A 140 27.95 -8.22 17.38
CA SER A 140 29.39 -7.91 17.45
C SER A 140 30.10 -8.93 18.33
N GLU A 141 31.40 -8.81 18.52
CA GLU A 141 32.14 -9.72 19.42
C GLU A 141 31.80 -9.50 20.90
N ALA A 142 32.07 -10.51 21.73
CA ALA A 142 31.87 -10.45 23.17
C ALA A 142 32.76 -9.39 23.83
N GLY A 143 32.19 -8.56 24.70
CA GLY A 143 32.92 -7.51 25.40
C GLY A 143 33.22 -6.25 24.58
N ALA A 144 32.80 -6.18 23.30
CA ALA A 144 32.82 -4.93 22.54
C ALA A 144 31.79 -3.92 23.05
N VAL A 145 32.10 -2.64 22.92
CA VAL A 145 31.16 -1.54 23.22
C VAL A 145 30.48 -1.12 21.92
N VAL A 146 29.20 -1.45 21.79
CA VAL A 146 28.37 -1.04 20.64
C VAL A 146 27.61 0.25 20.98
N ARG A 147 27.70 1.26 20.11
CA ARG A 147 26.96 2.52 20.23
C ARG A 147 26.17 2.82 18.98
N VAL A 148 25.04 3.49 19.15
CA VAL A 148 24.17 3.97 18.08
C VAL A 148 23.97 5.47 18.28
N ASN A 149 24.45 6.30 17.35
CA ASN A 149 24.51 7.76 17.50
C ASN A 149 25.16 8.19 18.83
N GLY A 150 26.20 7.46 19.28
CA GLY A 150 26.90 7.69 20.54
C GLY A 150 26.23 7.08 21.80
N ALA A 151 24.99 6.61 21.71
CA ALA A 151 24.30 5.93 22.81
C ALA A 151 24.68 4.44 22.87
N ALA A 152 25.19 3.96 24.01
CA ALA A 152 25.60 2.56 24.17
C ALA A 152 24.38 1.62 24.21
N LEU A 153 24.47 0.49 23.50
CA LEU A 153 23.52 -0.61 23.59
C LEU A 153 23.88 -1.54 24.74
N ALA A 154 22.89 -2.22 25.31
CA ALA A 154 23.11 -3.22 26.33
C ALA A 154 23.46 -4.56 25.68
N GLU A 155 24.42 -5.28 26.26
CA GLU A 155 24.69 -6.67 25.87
C GLU A 155 23.54 -7.56 26.35
N ALA A 156 22.83 -8.18 25.40
CA ALA A 156 21.71 -9.08 25.63
C ALA A 156 22.12 -10.57 25.54
N GLY A 157 23.35 -10.84 25.12
CA GLY A 157 24.00 -12.15 25.06
C GLY A 157 25.43 -12.01 24.52
N ALA A 158 26.21 -13.09 24.53
CA ALA A 158 27.66 -13.05 24.28
C ALA A 158 28.11 -12.35 22.98
N GLU A 159 27.24 -12.19 21.98
CA GLU A 159 27.55 -11.46 20.75
C GLU A 159 26.39 -10.54 20.32
N LEU A 160 25.36 -10.40 21.15
CA LEU A 160 24.11 -9.74 20.79
C LEU A 160 23.91 -8.51 21.66
N PHE A 161 23.69 -7.37 21.01
CA PHE A 161 23.45 -6.09 21.66
C PHE A 161 22.07 -5.59 21.29
N GLU A 162 21.31 -5.16 22.28
CA GLU A 162 19.97 -4.62 22.13
C GLU A 162 19.81 -3.30 22.88
N GLY A 163 18.99 -2.42 22.32
CA GLY A 163 18.62 -1.18 22.99
C GLY A 163 17.67 -0.36 22.15
N ALA A 164 17.01 0.59 22.78
CA ALA A 164 16.13 1.54 22.10
C ALA A 164 16.81 2.90 22.02
N VAL A 165 16.77 3.49 20.82
CA VAL A 165 17.30 4.83 20.57
C VAL A 165 16.18 5.73 20.08
N ARG A 166 16.10 6.93 20.65
CA ARG A 166 15.12 7.92 20.24
C ARG A 166 15.62 8.71 19.04
N LEU A 167 14.94 8.57 17.91
CA LEU A 167 15.16 9.31 16.68
C LEU A 167 14.11 10.42 16.55
N ALA A 168 14.51 11.59 16.05
CA ALA A 168 13.54 12.62 15.71
C ALA A 168 12.89 12.31 14.35
N PHE A 169 11.69 12.84 14.12
CA PHE A 169 10.98 12.69 12.85
C PHE A 169 11.81 13.23 11.67
N GLY A 170 11.62 12.62 10.50
CA GLY A 170 12.36 12.86 9.27
C GLY A 170 13.27 11.69 8.87
N GLU A 171 13.86 11.81 7.69
CA GLU A 171 14.96 10.95 7.25
C GLU A 171 16.24 11.35 7.99
N ARG A 172 16.95 10.37 8.56
CA ARG A 172 18.21 10.59 9.27
C ARG A 172 19.22 9.48 8.97
N GLU A 173 20.48 9.88 8.90
CA GLU A 173 21.60 8.95 8.96
C GLU A 173 21.87 8.61 10.43
N VAL A 174 21.91 7.31 10.73
CA VAL A 174 22.23 6.74 12.03
C VAL A 174 23.54 5.99 11.90
N ILE A 175 24.45 6.29 12.81
CA ILE A 175 25.77 5.70 12.86
C ILE A 175 25.77 4.62 13.94
N VAL A 176 26.07 3.38 13.55
CA VAL A 176 26.29 2.26 14.47
C VAL A 176 27.80 2.00 14.51
N GLU A 177 28.39 2.06 15.69
CA GLU A 177 29.81 1.84 15.91
C GLU A 177 30.03 0.71 16.91
N ALA A 178 31.05 -0.10 16.69
CA ALA A 178 31.53 -1.10 17.63
C ALA A 178 33.01 -0.87 17.90
N GLU A 179 33.39 -0.89 19.18
CA GLU A 179 34.75 -0.70 19.67
C GLU A 179 35.17 -1.89 20.53
N ASP A 180 36.31 -2.51 20.21
CA ASP A 180 36.86 -3.63 20.98
C ASP A 180 37.57 -3.16 22.27
N GLY A 181 38.05 -4.11 23.08
CA GLY A 181 38.78 -3.82 24.32
C GLY A 181 40.16 -3.15 24.14
N VAL A 182 40.69 -3.11 22.92
CA VAL A 182 42.01 -2.55 22.57
C VAL A 182 41.88 -1.21 21.81
N GLY A 183 40.65 -0.80 21.51
CA GLY A 183 40.27 0.45 20.85
C GLY A 183 40.14 0.38 19.32
N ASN A 184 40.12 -0.80 18.70
CA ASN A 184 39.82 -0.91 17.27
C ASN A 184 38.32 -0.70 17.04
N ARG A 185 37.97 0.00 15.95
CA ARG A 185 36.60 0.47 15.70
C ARG A 185 36.10 0.09 14.31
N ARG A 186 34.80 -0.25 14.24
CA ARG A 186 34.08 -0.44 12.98
C ARG A 186 32.78 0.35 12.99
N GLU A 187 32.42 0.93 11.85
CA GLU A 187 31.24 1.77 11.67
C GLU A 187 30.33 1.23 10.56
N VAL A 188 29.01 1.31 10.75
CA VAL A 188 27.98 1.08 9.75
C VAL A 188 26.98 2.23 9.78
N LYS A 189 26.65 2.77 8.61
CA LYS A 189 25.69 3.85 8.44
C LYS A 189 24.36 3.30 7.93
N LEU A 190 23.27 3.73 8.56
CA LEU A 190 21.90 3.37 8.21
C LEU A 190 21.09 4.64 7.95
N ARG A 191 20.27 4.64 6.92
CA ARG A 191 19.28 5.68 6.67
C ARG A 191 17.94 5.22 7.21
N LEU A 192 17.41 5.91 8.21
CA LEU A 192 16.11 5.57 8.79
C LEU A 192 15.17 6.76 8.67
N THR A 193 13.89 6.49 8.42
CA THR A 193 12.88 7.55 8.27
C THR A 193 11.79 7.38 9.32
N CYS A 194 11.71 8.33 10.25
CA CYS A 194 10.63 8.40 11.24
C CYS A 194 9.54 9.35 10.72
N VAL A 195 8.35 8.82 10.46
CA VAL A 195 7.21 9.59 9.95
C VAL A 195 6.32 10.02 11.12
N ASP A 196 6.06 11.33 11.24
CA ASP A 196 5.13 11.85 12.25
C ASP A 196 3.69 11.38 11.93
N PRO A 197 3.06 10.59 12.81
CA PRO A 197 1.69 10.12 12.61
C PRO A 197 0.67 11.27 12.54
N SER A 198 0.97 12.40 13.17
CA SER A 198 0.12 13.60 13.14
C SER A 198 0.07 14.22 11.75
N ARG A 199 1.18 14.15 11.00
CA ARG A 199 1.26 14.68 9.63
C ARG A 199 0.40 13.88 8.65
N ILE A 200 0.31 12.56 8.85
CA ILE A 200 -0.52 11.68 8.01
C ILE A 200 -1.97 11.60 8.49
N ARG A 201 -2.27 12.02 9.73
CA ARG A 201 -3.62 11.99 10.30
C ARG A 201 -4.64 12.71 9.41
N GLY A 202 -4.34 13.94 8.99
CA GLY A 202 -5.24 14.70 8.13
C GLY A 202 -5.45 14.05 6.75
N VAL A 203 -4.44 13.36 6.22
CA VAL A 203 -4.59 12.60 4.95
C VAL A 203 -5.49 11.39 5.17
N ARG A 204 -5.30 10.65 6.26
CA ARG A 204 -6.12 9.48 6.61
C ARG A 204 -7.58 9.85 6.84
N GLU A 205 -7.84 10.94 7.55
CA GLU A 205 -9.20 11.43 7.80
C GLU A 205 -9.88 11.86 6.49
N ARG A 206 -9.18 12.59 5.62
CA ARG A 206 -9.70 12.95 4.28
C ARG A 206 -9.99 11.71 3.43
N PHE A 207 -9.10 10.72 3.45
CA PHE A 207 -9.30 9.48 2.70
C PHE A 207 -10.50 8.68 3.23
N ALA A 208 -10.64 8.58 4.55
CA ALA A 208 -11.80 7.96 5.17
C ALA A 208 -13.12 8.68 4.82
N ALA A 209 -13.11 10.02 4.82
CA ALA A 209 -14.26 10.81 4.38
C ALA A 209 -14.60 10.57 2.90
N LEU A 210 -13.60 10.48 2.03
CA LEU A 210 -13.80 10.16 0.60
C LEU A 210 -14.39 8.77 0.39
N LEU A 211 -13.94 7.77 1.15
CA LEU A 211 -14.52 6.43 1.09
C LEU A 211 -16.00 6.44 1.53
N SER A 212 -16.33 7.17 2.60
CA SER A 212 -17.72 7.36 3.03
C SER A 212 -18.57 8.02 1.93
N GLN A 213 -18.04 9.05 1.27
CA GLN A 213 -18.72 9.72 0.16
C GLN A 213 -18.95 8.79 -1.03
N LEU A 214 -17.99 7.91 -1.35
CA LEU A 214 -18.15 6.92 -2.41
C LEU A 214 -19.24 5.89 -2.08
N ASP A 215 -19.34 5.47 -0.83
CA ASP A 215 -20.38 4.53 -0.39
C ASP A 215 -21.77 5.20 -0.40
N GLU A 216 -21.87 6.47 -0.02
CA GLU A 216 -23.10 7.27 -0.17
C GLU A 216 -23.53 7.38 -1.64
N LEU A 217 -22.60 7.69 -2.55
CA LEU A 217 -22.89 7.77 -3.98
C LEU A 217 -23.34 6.43 -4.56
N ARG A 218 -22.75 5.31 -4.12
CA ARG A 218 -23.19 3.97 -4.51
C ARG A 218 -24.61 3.66 -4.02
N ALA A 219 -24.94 4.04 -2.78
CA ALA A 219 -26.28 3.87 -2.25
C ALA A 219 -27.32 4.69 -3.05
N LEU A 220 -26.98 5.93 -3.39
CA LEU A 220 -27.83 6.79 -4.22
C LEU A 220 -28.03 6.23 -5.63
N ALA A 221 -26.98 5.69 -6.26
CA ALA A 221 -27.11 5.06 -7.58
C ALA A 221 -28.10 3.88 -7.55
N LEU A 222 -27.99 3.01 -6.54
CA LEU A 222 -28.93 1.89 -6.36
C LEU A 222 -30.37 2.36 -6.11
N GLU A 223 -30.56 3.47 -5.41
CA GLU A 223 -31.88 4.06 -5.22
C GLU A 223 -32.47 4.59 -6.54
N LEU A 224 -31.65 5.25 -7.36
CA LEU A 224 -32.07 5.73 -8.67
C LEU A 224 -32.45 4.59 -9.61
N ASP A 225 -31.68 3.50 -9.61
CA ASP A 225 -31.98 2.31 -10.41
C ASP A 225 -33.34 1.69 -10.02
N ARG A 226 -33.59 1.51 -8.71
CA ARG A 226 -34.89 1.06 -8.20
C ARG A 226 -36.04 1.96 -8.63
N ARG A 227 -35.83 3.28 -8.54
CA ARG A 227 -36.85 4.26 -8.93
C ARG A 227 -37.11 4.24 -10.43
N ALA A 228 -36.09 3.99 -11.24
CA ALA A 228 -36.25 3.82 -12.69
C ALA A 228 -37.06 2.55 -13.01
N GLU A 229 -36.77 1.44 -12.36
CA GLU A 229 -37.56 0.20 -12.48
C GLU A 229 -39.02 0.39 -12.09
N ASP A 230 -39.29 1.07 -10.96
CA ASP A 230 -40.65 1.39 -10.51
C ASP A 230 -41.42 2.24 -11.54
N LEU A 231 -40.75 3.23 -12.14
CA LEU A 231 -41.37 4.07 -13.18
C LEU A 231 -41.65 3.28 -14.45
N LEU A 232 -40.73 2.40 -14.85
CA LEU A 232 -40.93 1.50 -16.00
C LEU A 232 -42.07 0.51 -15.76
N ALA A 233 -42.20 -0.03 -14.55
CA ALA A 233 -43.30 -0.91 -14.16
C ALA A 233 -44.64 -0.16 -14.25
N ARG A 234 -44.74 1.05 -13.66
CA ARG A 234 -45.94 1.89 -13.75
C ARG A 234 -46.30 2.24 -15.19
N GLN A 235 -45.32 2.52 -16.05
CA GLN A 235 -45.55 2.81 -17.45
C GLN A 235 -46.10 1.60 -18.20
N ARG A 236 -45.57 0.39 -17.95
CA ARG A 236 -46.10 -0.86 -18.52
C ARG A 236 -47.53 -1.15 -18.06
N ASP A 237 -47.82 -0.85 -16.79
CA ASP A 237 -49.14 -1.07 -16.20
C ASP A 237 -50.13 0.05 -16.55
N THR A 238 -49.68 1.14 -17.20
CA THR A 238 -50.58 2.15 -17.74
C THR A 238 -51.27 1.52 -18.95
N PRO A 239 -52.57 1.16 -18.86
CA PRO A 239 -53.18 0.34 -19.89
C PRO A 239 -53.21 1.11 -21.21
N ALA A 240 -52.93 0.41 -22.32
CA ALA A 240 -53.04 0.97 -23.67
C ALA A 240 -54.44 1.57 -23.93
N GLU A 241 -55.45 1.11 -23.18
CA GLU A 241 -56.80 1.67 -23.13
C GLU A 241 -56.83 3.14 -22.68
N SER A 242 -55.97 3.56 -21.75
CA SER A 242 -55.85 4.98 -21.34
C SER A 242 -55.31 5.85 -22.46
N ILE A 243 -54.36 5.33 -23.25
CA ILE A 243 -53.75 6.06 -24.36
C ILE A 243 -54.76 6.20 -25.50
N SER A 244 -55.45 5.12 -25.87
CA SER A 244 -56.47 5.15 -26.91
C SER A 244 -57.71 5.96 -26.52
N ALA A 245 -58.11 5.93 -25.24
CA ALA A 245 -59.18 6.78 -24.71
C ALA A 245 -58.81 8.27 -24.80
N LEU A 246 -57.58 8.64 -24.39
CA LEU A 246 -57.08 10.02 -24.51
C LEU A 246 -56.98 10.48 -25.97
N GLU A 247 -56.55 9.61 -26.89
CA GLU A 247 -56.54 9.92 -28.33
C GLU A 247 -57.96 10.09 -28.91
N GLY A 248 -58.93 9.35 -28.38
CA GLY A 248 -60.35 9.51 -28.69
C GLY A 248 -60.85 10.88 -28.27
N GLU A 249 -60.64 11.26 -27.01
CA GLU A 249 -61.02 12.58 -26.50
C GLU A 249 -60.34 13.73 -27.26
N LEU A 250 -59.04 13.60 -27.56
CA LEU A 250 -58.30 14.60 -28.35
C LEU A 250 -58.86 14.76 -29.77
N ARG A 251 -59.35 13.68 -30.38
CA ARG A 251 -60.01 13.74 -31.69
C ARG A 251 -61.33 14.51 -31.59
N THR A 252 -62.15 14.24 -30.58
CA THR A 252 -63.42 14.94 -30.33
C THR A 252 -63.20 16.44 -30.11
N ILE A 253 -62.26 16.81 -29.22
CA ILE A 253 -61.94 18.22 -28.96
C ILE A 253 -61.46 18.92 -30.23
N ARG A 254 -60.66 18.24 -31.07
CA ARG A 254 -60.18 18.80 -32.34
C ARG A 254 -61.28 18.93 -33.40
N SER A 255 -62.30 18.08 -33.40
CA SER A 255 -63.45 18.24 -34.29
C SER A 255 -64.34 19.39 -33.84
N GLU A 256 -64.66 19.46 -32.55
CA GLU A 256 -65.49 20.53 -31.97
C GLU A 256 -64.85 21.90 -32.20
N ARG A 257 -63.54 22.03 -31.99
CA ARG A 257 -62.82 23.28 -32.27
C ARG A 257 -62.92 23.69 -33.73
N ARG A 258 -62.82 22.73 -34.67
CA ARG A 258 -62.93 23.02 -36.11
C ARG A 258 -64.34 23.46 -36.48
N GLU A 259 -65.35 22.87 -35.85
CA GLU A 259 -66.75 23.24 -36.06
C GLU A 259 -67.04 24.64 -35.55
N LEU A 260 -66.66 24.94 -34.30
CA LEU A 260 -66.76 26.29 -33.73
C LEU A 260 -66.03 27.33 -34.60
N GLN A 261 -64.87 26.99 -35.13
CA GLN A 261 -64.11 27.92 -35.96
C GLN A 261 -64.80 28.20 -37.31
N ARG A 262 -65.45 27.20 -37.93
CA ARG A 262 -66.28 27.42 -39.12
C ARG A 262 -67.52 28.25 -38.83
N GLU A 263 -68.14 28.05 -37.68
CA GLU A 263 -69.32 28.82 -37.25
C GLU A 263 -68.95 30.30 -37.08
N ILE A 264 -67.84 30.59 -36.40
CA ILE A 264 -67.29 31.95 -36.26
C ILE A 264 -67.00 32.58 -37.63
N GLU A 265 -66.37 31.84 -38.55
CA GLU A 265 -66.09 32.34 -39.90
C GLU A 265 -67.36 32.63 -40.70
N ALA A 266 -68.39 31.79 -40.57
CA ALA A 266 -69.69 31.98 -41.22
C ALA A 266 -70.43 33.21 -40.68
N ASP A 267 -70.43 33.39 -39.36
CA ASP A 267 -71.06 34.55 -38.70
C ASP A 267 -70.37 35.85 -39.10
N LEU A 268 -69.03 35.87 -39.13
CA LEU A 268 -68.28 37.02 -39.60
C LEU A 268 -68.60 37.36 -41.06
N ALA A 269 -68.72 36.36 -41.93
CA ALA A 269 -69.12 36.57 -43.32
C ALA A 269 -70.56 37.11 -43.46
N ALA A 270 -71.49 36.63 -42.63
CA ALA A 270 -72.87 37.11 -42.61
C ALA A 270 -72.95 38.59 -42.15
N ILE A 271 -72.18 38.97 -41.13
CA ILE A 271 -72.05 40.35 -40.67
C ILE A 271 -71.49 41.24 -41.80
N ASP A 272 -70.45 40.79 -42.51
CA ASP A 272 -69.85 41.56 -43.61
C ASP A 272 -70.84 41.77 -44.78
N GLN A 273 -71.68 40.77 -45.08
CA GLN A 273 -72.75 40.91 -46.08
C GLN A 273 -73.82 41.91 -45.66
N LEU A 274 -74.21 41.92 -44.38
CA LEU A 274 -75.18 42.90 -43.85
C LEU A 274 -74.64 44.33 -43.95
N LEU A 275 -73.35 44.52 -43.66
CA LEU A 275 -72.69 45.83 -43.75
C LEU A 275 -72.53 46.32 -45.20
N ARG A 276 -72.40 45.43 -46.18
CA ARG A 276 -72.27 45.79 -47.60
C ARG A 276 -73.60 46.06 -48.32
N ARG A 277 -74.74 45.82 -47.68
CA ARG A 277 -76.05 46.04 -48.31
C ARG A 277 -76.27 47.56 -48.45
N PRO A 278 -76.45 48.11 -49.67
CA PRO A 278 -76.66 49.53 -49.85
C PRO A 278 -77.94 49.96 -49.14
N ALA A 279 -77.89 51.11 -48.45
CA ALA A 279 -79.06 51.68 -47.82
C ALA A 279 -80.13 51.99 -48.89
N PRO A 280 -81.41 51.69 -48.62
CA PRO A 280 -82.50 51.92 -49.57
C PRO A 280 -82.72 53.41 -49.86
#